data_AF-A0AAJ3NU55-F1
#
_entry.id   AF-A0AAJ3NU55-F1
#
_cell.length_a   1.000
_cell.length_b   1.000
_cell.length_c   1.000
_cell.angle_alpha   90.00
_cell.angle_beta   90.00
_cell.angle_gamma   90.00
#
_symmetry.space_group_name_H-M   'P 1'
#
loop_
_entity.id
_entity.type
_entity.pdbx_description
1 polymer ?
#
loop_
_entity_poly.entity_id
_entity_poly.type
_entity_poly.pdbx_seq_one_letter_code
_entity_poly.pdbx_strand_id
1 'polypeptide(L)'
;MTDRQTTTQRVRRRASRAAGPATSEAAEAATVAVDVAPKPAVKTAAKGGKQLKPVKPPPRRRPHRALVASIAFATGLLAIGALAACVVALVGQQRHADAEQARDQRFVDTATQTVVNMFSYKQDNIDDSVNRFYNGTSGPLRGMLGANNNIENLKSLFRSTNATSEAVVNGAALEGIDSVTDNASVLVSVRVTVADIDGVNKPSMPYRLRVIVHEDESGRMTGYDLKYPDGGN
;
A
#
# COMPACT_ATOMS: atom_id res chain seq x y z
N MET A 1 24.75 8.64 45.09
CA MET A 1 24.94 9.81 44.22
C MET A 1 23.81 9.80 43.20
N THR A 2 22.88 10.74 43.40
CA THR A 2 21.66 10.98 42.62
C THR A 2 21.96 11.81 41.38
N ASP A 3 21.27 11.58 40.26
CA ASP A 3 20.67 12.70 39.57
C ASP A 3 19.40 12.33 38.78
N ARG A 4 18.35 13.13 39.03
CA ARG A 4 17.01 13.09 38.42
C ARG A 4 17.03 14.05 37.22
N GLN A 5 16.54 13.63 36.06
CA GLN A 5 16.16 14.56 35.01
C GLN A 5 14.66 14.84 35.02
N THR A 6 14.36 16.12 35.18
CA THR A 6 13.07 16.72 35.47
C THR A 6 12.32 17.05 34.19
N THR A 7 11.06 16.61 34.08
CA THR A 7 10.16 16.91 32.96
C THR A 7 9.57 18.32 33.11
N THR A 8 9.81 19.22 32.17
CA THR A 8 9.26 20.59 32.21
C THR A 8 7.93 20.66 31.45
N GLN A 9 6.82 20.61 32.19
CA GLN A 9 5.45 20.77 31.69
C GLN A 9 5.09 22.26 31.59
N ARG A 10 4.69 22.75 30.40
CA ARG A 10 4.25 24.15 30.22
C ARG A 10 2.75 24.29 30.45
N VAL A 11 2.38 25.11 31.44
CA VAL A 11 1.02 25.34 31.93
C VAL A 11 0.39 26.62 31.34
N ARG A 12 -0.80 26.43 30.75
CA ARG A 12 -2.01 27.29 30.56
C ARG A 12 -1.91 28.81 30.32
N ARG A 13 -2.73 29.26 29.35
CA ARG A 13 -3.75 30.31 29.61
C ARG A 13 -5.08 29.95 28.92
N ARG A 14 -6.09 29.61 29.74
CA ARG A 14 -7.51 29.53 29.35
C ARG A 14 -8.08 30.95 29.34
N ALA A 15 -8.84 31.30 28.31
CA ALA A 15 -9.88 32.33 28.40
C ALA A 15 -11.25 31.67 28.34
N SER A 16 -12.16 32.23 29.12
CA SER A 16 -13.42 31.73 29.65
C SER A 16 -14.59 31.71 28.66
N ARG A 17 -15.55 30.82 28.95
CA ARG A 17 -16.87 30.63 28.31
C ARG A 17 -17.78 31.87 28.41
N ALA A 18 -18.81 31.88 27.57
CA ALA A 18 -20.20 31.90 28.08
C ALA A 18 -21.01 30.79 27.39
N ALA A 19 -21.80 30.06 28.18
CA ALA A 19 -22.57 28.90 27.79
C ALA A 19 -24.06 29.23 27.72
N GLY A 20 -24.68 28.94 26.56
CA GLY A 20 -26.08 28.55 26.36
C GLY A 20 -27.21 29.45 26.90
N PRO A 21 -28.49 29.01 26.76
CA PRO A 21 -28.95 27.76 26.15
C PRO A 21 -30.03 27.95 25.06
N ALA A 22 -30.41 26.81 24.47
CA ALA A 22 -31.49 26.61 23.52
C ALA A 22 -32.86 26.40 24.20
N THR A 23 -33.91 26.45 23.37
CA THR A 23 -35.14 25.58 23.34
C THR A 23 -36.46 26.34 23.51
N SER A 24 -37.36 26.11 22.52
CA SER A 24 -38.86 26.10 22.55
C SER A 24 -39.59 27.36 23.05
N GLU A 25 -40.78 27.77 22.63
CA GLU A 25 -41.91 27.18 21.90
C GLU A 25 -42.82 28.33 21.44
N ALA A 26 -43.91 27.99 20.74
CA ALA A 26 -44.95 28.84 20.18
C ALA A 26 -45.86 29.55 21.20
N ALA A 27 -46.74 30.40 20.66
CA ALA A 27 -47.86 31.13 21.28
C ALA A 27 -47.42 32.29 22.18
N GLU A 28 -48.08 33.45 22.25
CA GLU A 28 -49.49 33.76 22.04
C GLU A 28 -49.63 35.27 21.82
N ALA A 29 -50.74 35.68 21.19
CA ALA A 29 -51.12 37.07 21.02
C ALA A 29 -51.40 37.72 22.39
N ALA A 30 -50.85 38.92 22.61
CA ALA A 30 -51.30 39.82 23.66
C ALA A 30 -51.46 41.22 23.09
N THR A 31 -52.71 41.55 22.74
CA THR A 31 -53.20 42.89 22.50
C THR A 31 -53.14 43.71 23.78
N VAL A 32 -52.44 44.84 23.77
CA VAL A 32 -52.64 45.90 24.77
C VAL A 32 -53.04 47.16 24.03
N ALA A 33 -54.36 47.38 24.01
CA ALA A 33 -54.96 48.65 23.70
C ALA A 33 -54.70 49.61 24.86
N VAL A 34 -54.17 50.79 24.57
CA VAL A 34 -54.26 51.95 25.47
C VAL A 34 -55.21 52.93 24.83
N ASP A 35 -56.39 52.98 25.44
CA ASP A 35 -57.47 53.90 25.18
C ASP A 35 -57.14 55.24 25.89
N VAL A 36 -57.06 56.33 25.14
CA VAL A 36 -57.04 57.70 25.70
C VAL A 36 -58.10 58.51 24.96
N ALA A 37 -59.23 58.69 25.64
CA ALA A 37 -60.32 59.56 25.24
C ALA A 37 -59.98 61.07 25.44
N PRO A 38 -60.70 61.99 24.77
CA PRO A 38 -60.12 63.19 24.17
C PRO A 38 -60.53 64.52 24.82
N LYS A 39 -59.76 65.60 24.61
CA LYS A 39 -60.23 67.01 24.65
C LYS A 39 -59.16 68.02 24.16
N PRO A 40 -59.54 69.24 23.72
CA PRO A 40 -60.04 69.51 22.39
C PRO A 40 -59.16 70.48 21.57
N ALA A 41 -59.41 70.41 20.26
CA ALA A 41 -59.13 71.33 19.18
C ALA A 41 -58.57 72.74 19.50
N VAL A 42 -57.36 73.01 19.01
CA VAL A 42 -57.04 74.31 18.43
C VAL A 42 -57.08 74.15 16.91
N LYS A 43 -58.08 74.80 16.31
CA LYS A 43 -58.26 74.95 14.88
C LYS A 43 -57.24 75.97 14.39
N THR A 44 -56.24 75.56 13.62
CA THR A 44 -55.57 76.46 12.68
C THR A 44 -55.91 76.01 11.27
N ALA A 45 -56.70 76.84 10.60
CA ALA A 45 -57.21 76.61 9.27
C ALA A 45 -56.07 76.56 8.24
N ALA A 46 -56.12 75.49 7.44
CA ALA A 46 -55.87 75.41 6.00
C ALA A 46 -54.76 76.31 5.40
N LYS A 47 -53.76 75.64 4.81
CA LYS A 47 -53.36 75.85 3.41
C LYS A 47 -52.75 74.57 2.86
N GLY A 48 -53.23 74.19 1.67
CA GLY A 48 -53.03 72.88 1.07
C GLY A 48 -51.57 72.52 0.79
N GLY A 49 -51.23 71.28 1.11
CA GLY A 49 -50.08 70.56 0.58
C GLY A 49 -50.57 69.18 0.11
N LYS A 50 -50.37 68.88 -1.17
CA LYS A 50 -50.80 67.65 -1.83
C LYS A 50 -50.37 66.41 -1.02
N GLN A 51 -51.27 65.42 -0.93
CA GLN A 51 -50.95 64.10 -0.40
C GLN A 51 -49.71 63.52 -1.10
N LEU A 52 -48.65 63.30 -0.33
CA LEU A 52 -47.45 62.63 -0.83
C LEU A 52 -47.78 61.14 -0.97
N LYS A 53 -47.77 60.65 -2.22
CA LYS A 53 -47.94 59.24 -2.54
C LYS A 53 -46.91 58.40 -1.75
N PRO A 54 -47.29 57.23 -1.19
CA PRO A 54 -46.34 56.38 -0.50
C PRO A 54 -45.21 55.98 -1.46
N VAL A 55 -43.98 56.27 -1.07
CA VAL A 55 -42.78 55.91 -1.83
C VAL A 55 -42.69 54.39 -1.85
N LYS A 56 -42.87 53.80 -3.04
CA LYS A 56 -42.73 52.37 -3.28
C LYS A 56 -41.28 51.95 -2.99
N PRO A 57 -41.02 50.84 -2.28
CA PRO A 57 -39.65 50.38 -2.04
C PRO A 57 -38.91 50.22 -3.37
N PRO A 58 -37.62 50.59 -3.46
CA PRO A 58 -36.86 50.45 -4.69
C PRO A 58 -36.89 48.99 -5.16
N PRO A 59 -36.99 48.74 -6.48
CA PRO A 59 -37.09 47.39 -7.01
C PRO A 59 -35.88 46.56 -6.54
N ARG A 60 -36.15 45.48 -5.79
CA ARG A 60 -35.11 44.54 -5.37
C ARG A 60 -34.39 44.01 -6.61
N ARG A 61 -33.07 44.21 -6.67
CA ARG A 61 -32.21 43.69 -7.76
C ARG A 61 -32.43 42.18 -7.89
N ARG A 62 -32.74 41.71 -9.10
CA ARG A 62 -32.90 40.27 -9.36
C ARG A 62 -31.53 39.60 -9.17
N PRO A 63 -31.41 38.54 -8.36
CA PRO A 63 -30.15 37.84 -8.19
C PRO A 63 -29.71 37.23 -9.53
N HIS A 64 -28.43 37.35 -9.88
CA HIS A 64 -27.84 36.79 -11.12
C HIS A 64 -27.69 35.25 -11.05
N ARG A 65 -28.78 34.54 -10.73
CA ARG A 65 -28.78 33.09 -10.48
C ARG A 65 -28.28 32.28 -11.67
N ALA A 66 -28.62 32.68 -12.89
CA ALA A 66 -28.17 32.01 -14.11
C ALA A 66 -26.65 32.11 -14.31
N LEU A 67 -26.07 33.27 -14.01
CA LEU A 67 -24.62 33.51 -14.13
C LEU A 67 -23.86 32.73 -13.04
N VAL A 68 -24.37 32.75 -11.81
CA VAL A 68 -23.80 31.94 -10.72
C VAL A 68 -23.88 30.45 -11.04
N ALA A 69 -25.01 29.98 -11.60
CA ALA A 69 -25.18 28.59 -12.00
C ALA A 69 -24.21 28.20 -13.14
N SER A 70 -24.00 29.06 -14.15
CA SER A 70 -23.07 28.77 -15.24
C SER A 70 -21.62 28.74 -14.78
N ILE A 71 -21.22 29.66 -13.88
CA ILE A 71 -19.88 29.64 -13.28
C ILE A 71 -19.71 28.38 -12.43
N ALA A 72 -20.67 28.07 -11.56
CA ALA A 72 -20.61 26.88 -10.72
C ALA A 72 -20.51 25.60 -11.56
N PHE A 73 -21.26 25.52 -12.67
CA PHE A 73 -21.18 24.40 -13.60
C PHE A 73 -19.81 24.32 -14.30
N ALA A 74 -19.29 25.44 -14.81
CA ALA A 74 -17.97 25.49 -15.45
C ALA A 74 -16.85 25.11 -14.46
N THR A 75 -16.89 25.64 -13.23
CA THR A 75 -15.95 25.26 -12.17
C THR A 75 -16.09 23.79 -11.79
N GLY A 76 -17.31 23.27 -11.73
CA GLY A 76 -17.58 21.85 -11.48
C GLY A 76 -16.95 20.95 -12.55
N LEU A 77 -17.13 21.27 -13.84
CA LEU A 77 -16.51 20.53 -14.94
C LEU A 77 -14.99 20.60 -14.90
N LEU A 78 -14.41 21.77 -14.61
CA LEU A 78 -12.96 21.90 -14.45
C LEU A 78 -12.43 21.08 -13.28
N ALA A 79 -13.13 21.07 -12.15
CA ALA A 79 -12.78 20.26 -10.99
C ALA A 79 -12.83 18.75 -11.32
N ILE A 80 -13.88 18.29 -12.02
CA ILE A 80 -13.98 16.90 -12.47
C ILE A 80 -12.85 16.53 -13.43
N GLY A 81 -12.54 17.41 -14.40
CA GLY A 81 -11.44 17.21 -15.34
C GLY A 81 -10.08 17.10 -14.63
N ALA A 82 -9.83 17.97 -13.65
CA ALA A 82 -8.62 17.93 -12.83
C ALA A 82 -8.53 16.65 -11.99
N LEU A 83 -9.63 16.21 -11.37
CA LEU A 83 -9.68 14.96 -10.63
C LEU A 83 -9.45 13.74 -11.54
N ALA A 84 -10.07 13.71 -12.72
CA ALA A 84 -9.88 12.63 -13.69
C ALA A 84 -8.41 12.54 -14.15
N ALA A 85 -7.78 13.67 -14.44
CA ALA A 85 -6.35 13.71 -14.80
C ALA A 85 -5.47 13.20 -13.66
N CYS A 86 -5.76 13.58 -12.41
CA CYS A 86 -5.04 13.09 -11.23
C CYS A 86 -5.18 11.57 -11.08
N VAL A 87 -6.39 11.03 -11.22
CA VAL A 87 -6.63 9.57 -11.16
C VAL A 87 -5.85 8.83 -12.26
N VAL A 88 -5.85 9.34 -13.49
CA VAL A 88 -5.08 8.72 -14.60
C VAL A 88 -3.58 8.72 -14.30
N ALA A 89 -3.03 9.83 -13.79
CA ALA A 89 -1.63 9.90 -13.39
C ALA A 89 -1.28 8.91 -12.27
N LEU A 90 -2.12 8.80 -11.25
CA LEU A 90 -1.93 7.85 -10.15
C LEU A 90 -1.99 6.40 -10.62
N VAL A 91 -2.94 6.06 -11.50
CA VAL A 91 -3.04 4.71 -12.08
C VAL A 91 -1.80 4.37 -12.91
N GLY A 92 -1.26 5.33 -13.67
CA GLY A 92 -0.02 5.15 -14.40
C GLY A 92 1.16 4.83 -13.47
N GLN A 93 1.36 5.63 -12.43
CA GLN A 93 2.41 5.42 -11.43
C GLN A 93 2.26 4.09 -10.70
N GLN A 94 1.03 3.74 -10.31
CA GLN A 94 0.75 2.48 -9.63
C GLN A 94 1.12 1.28 -10.49
N ARG A 95 0.78 1.29 -11.79
CA ARG A 95 1.16 0.20 -12.70
C ARG A 95 2.67 0.03 -12.84
N HIS A 96 3.43 1.12 -12.85
CA HIS A 96 4.89 1.05 -12.88
C HIS A 96 5.46 0.46 -11.59
N ALA A 97 4.98 0.92 -10.44
CA ALA A 97 5.37 0.36 -9.15
C ALA A 97 5.00 -1.13 -9.01
N ASP A 98 3.79 -1.51 -9.45
CA ASP A 98 3.33 -2.90 -9.44
C ASP A 98 4.19 -3.77 -10.37
N ALA A 99 4.62 -3.25 -11.52
CA ALA A 99 5.48 -3.98 -12.46
C ALA A 99 6.88 -4.23 -11.90
N GLU A 100 7.47 -3.23 -11.20
CA GLU A 100 8.75 -3.38 -10.50
C GLU A 100 8.63 -4.40 -9.37
N GLN A 101 7.61 -4.27 -8.51
CA GLN A 101 7.38 -5.21 -7.42
C GLN A 101 7.12 -6.64 -7.92
N ALA A 102 6.39 -6.80 -9.02
CA ALA A 102 6.16 -8.10 -9.63
C ALA A 102 7.44 -8.72 -10.22
N ARG A 103 8.38 -7.89 -10.68
CA ARG A 103 9.71 -8.37 -11.11
C ARG A 103 10.56 -8.80 -9.91
N ASP A 104 10.60 -7.99 -8.87
CA ASP A 104 11.33 -8.29 -7.63
C ASP A 104 10.83 -9.59 -6.98
N GLN A 105 9.50 -9.78 -6.95
CA GLN A 105 8.89 -11.01 -6.45
C GLN A 105 9.29 -12.22 -7.29
N ARG A 106 9.35 -12.10 -8.63
CA ARG A 106 9.79 -13.20 -9.51
C ARG A 106 11.22 -13.64 -9.22
N PHE A 107 12.12 -12.72 -8.84
CA PHE A 107 13.48 -13.08 -8.41
C PHE A 107 13.45 -13.90 -7.12
N VAL A 108 12.66 -13.46 -6.13
CA VAL A 108 12.49 -14.16 -4.86
C VAL A 108 11.87 -15.55 -5.06
N ASP A 109 10.84 -15.66 -5.89
CA ASP A 109 10.16 -16.91 -6.21
C ASP A 109 11.10 -17.87 -6.94
N THR A 110 11.89 -17.37 -7.90
CA THR A 110 12.87 -18.18 -8.62
C THR A 110 13.95 -18.71 -7.67
N ALA A 111 14.51 -17.85 -6.81
CA ALA A 111 15.49 -18.26 -5.82
C ALA A 111 14.94 -19.34 -4.88
N THR A 112 13.72 -19.12 -4.38
CA THR A 112 13.01 -20.06 -3.51
C THR A 112 12.81 -21.40 -4.21
N GLN A 113 12.34 -21.37 -5.45
CA GLN A 113 12.11 -22.58 -6.25
C GLN A 113 13.42 -23.32 -6.53
N THR A 114 14.51 -22.63 -6.84
CA THR A 114 15.83 -23.24 -7.04
C THR A 114 16.30 -23.96 -5.79
N VAL A 115 16.15 -23.36 -4.61
CA VAL A 115 16.53 -23.98 -3.33
C VAL A 115 15.63 -25.18 -3.01
N VAL A 116 14.33 -25.08 -3.25
CA VAL A 116 13.40 -26.21 -3.08
C VAL A 116 13.77 -27.35 -4.02
N ASN A 117 14.04 -27.06 -5.29
CA ASN A 117 14.47 -28.05 -6.28
C ASN A 117 15.81 -28.72 -5.91
N MET A 118 16.71 -27.98 -5.25
CA MET A 118 18.03 -28.48 -4.86
C MET A 118 17.94 -29.49 -3.70
N PHE A 119 17.09 -29.22 -2.71
CA PHE A 119 16.99 -30.03 -1.49
C PHE A 119 15.83 -31.03 -1.49
N SER A 120 14.89 -30.93 -2.42
CA SER A 120 13.73 -31.80 -2.47
C SER A 120 13.89 -32.88 -3.54
N TYR A 121 13.84 -34.14 -3.14
CA TYR A 121 13.84 -35.28 -4.05
C TYR A 121 13.11 -36.46 -3.42
N LYS A 122 12.57 -37.34 -4.28
CA LYS A 122 11.97 -38.61 -3.89
C LYS A 122 12.66 -39.75 -4.64
N GLN A 123 12.66 -40.95 -4.04
CA GLN A 123 13.32 -42.12 -4.62
C GLN A 123 12.72 -42.55 -5.96
N ASP A 124 11.42 -42.39 -6.13
CA ASP A 124 10.68 -42.76 -7.34
C ASP A 124 10.91 -41.80 -8.51
N ASN A 125 11.45 -40.60 -8.27
CA ASN A 125 11.58 -39.54 -9.28
C ASN A 125 12.93 -38.81 -9.25
N ILE A 126 14.00 -39.49 -8.82
CA ILE A 126 15.34 -38.87 -8.69
C ILE A 126 15.79 -38.21 -9.98
N ASP A 127 15.59 -38.87 -11.12
CA ASP A 127 16.04 -38.35 -12.41
C ASP A 127 15.34 -37.03 -12.73
N ASP A 128 14.01 -36.97 -12.53
CA ASP A 128 13.23 -35.75 -12.74
C ASP A 128 13.59 -34.65 -11.76
N SER A 129 13.84 -34.99 -10.49
CA SER A 129 14.22 -34.03 -9.45
C SER A 129 15.58 -33.39 -9.73
N VAL A 130 16.59 -34.20 -10.07
CA VAL A 130 17.92 -33.70 -10.44
C VAL A 130 17.86 -32.92 -11.75
N ASN A 131 17.12 -33.39 -12.75
CA ASN A 131 16.97 -32.69 -14.02
C ASN A 131 16.23 -31.36 -13.85
N ARG A 132 15.20 -31.29 -12.99
CA ARG A 132 14.48 -30.05 -12.67
C ARG A 132 15.41 -29.03 -12.02
N PHE A 133 16.21 -29.46 -11.05
CA PHE A 133 17.22 -28.62 -10.44
C PHE A 133 18.20 -28.11 -11.50
N TYR A 134 18.84 -29.01 -12.26
CA TYR A 134 19.80 -28.64 -13.30
C TYR A 134 19.21 -27.68 -14.35
N ASN A 135 18.01 -27.96 -14.88
CA ASN A 135 17.35 -27.13 -15.88
C ASN A 135 16.89 -25.77 -15.35
N GLY A 136 16.72 -25.64 -14.03
CA GLY A 136 16.47 -24.36 -13.36
C GLY A 136 17.72 -23.50 -13.13
N THR A 137 18.91 -23.99 -13.52
CA THR A 137 20.19 -23.29 -13.34
C THR A 137 20.81 -22.84 -14.65
N SER A 138 21.60 -21.79 -14.57
CA SER A 138 22.43 -21.23 -15.65
C SER A 138 23.83 -20.87 -15.13
N GLY A 139 24.66 -20.26 -15.97
CA GLY A 139 25.94 -19.68 -15.55
C GLY A 139 26.93 -20.68 -14.92
N PRO A 140 27.78 -20.19 -13.99
CA PRO A 140 28.77 -21.01 -13.29
C PRO A 140 28.15 -22.21 -12.56
N LEU A 141 26.99 -22.04 -11.93
CA LEU A 141 26.30 -23.12 -11.23
C LEU A 141 25.94 -24.28 -12.17
N ARG A 142 25.32 -23.96 -13.33
CA ARG A 142 25.02 -24.97 -14.34
C ARG A 142 26.30 -25.64 -14.85
N GLY A 143 27.36 -24.85 -15.06
CA GLY A 143 28.67 -25.35 -15.47
C GLY A 143 29.24 -26.37 -14.49
N MET A 144 29.20 -26.09 -13.18
CA MET A 144 29.67 -27.00 -12.14
C MET A 144 28.83 -28.28 -12.06
N LEU A 145 27.51 -28.17 -12.20
CA LEU A 145 26.61 -29.32 -12.19
C LEU A 145 26.78 -30.20 -13.43
N GLY A 146 27.03 -29.61 -14.59
CA GLY A 146 27.25 -30.33 -15.85
C GLY A 146 28.66 -30.92 -16.02
N ALA A 147 29.65 -30.42 -15.28
CA ALA A 147 31.02 -30.88 -15.37
C ALA A 147 31.18 -32.34 -14.91
N ASN A 148 32.11 -33.07 -15.54
CA ASN A 148 32.58 -34.40 -15.10
C ASN A 148 31.49 -35.42 -14.74
N ASN A 149 30.36 -35.39 -15.46
CA ASN A 149 29.22 -36.29 -15.21
C ASN A 149 28.61 -36.14 -13.80
N ASN A 150 28.76 -34.97 -13.18
CA ASN A 150 28.28 -34.68 -11.82
C ASN A 150 26.77 -34.90 -11.67
N ILE A 151 25.97 -34.66 -12.71
CA ILE A 151 24.53 -34.96 -12.72
C ILE A 151 24.27 -36.45 -12.46
N GLU A 152 24.97 -37.34 -13.16
CA GLU A 152 24.80 -38.79 -12.99
C GLU A 152 25.33 -39.26 -11.64
N ASN A 153 26.42 -38.65 -11.17
CA ASN A 153 26.93 -38.90 -9.82
C ASN A 153 25.91 -38.50 -8.75
N LEU A 154 25.25 -37.34 -8.88
CA LEU A 154 24.19 -36.90 -7.96
C LEU A 154 23.01 -37.86 -7.96
N LYS A 155 22.55 -38.31 -9.14
CA LYS A 155 21.48 -39.32 -9.24
C LYS A 155 21.88 -40.61 -8.53
N SER A 156 23.12 -41.08 -8.72
CA SER A 156 23.64 -42.28 -8.06
C SER A 156 23.71 -42.13 -6.54
N LEU A 157 24.17 -40.98 -6.04
CA LEU A 157 24.23 -40.67 -4.60
C LEU A 157 22.84 -40.62 -3.95
N PHE A 158 21.85 -40.04 -4.62
CA PHE A 158 20.49 -40.01 -4.11
C PHE A 158 19.83 -41.40 -4.15
N ARG A 159 20.13 -42.22 -5.16
CA ARG A 159 19.63 -43.61 -5.21
C ARG A 159 20.25 -44.48 -4.11
N SER A 160 21.53 -44.31 -3.82
CA SER A 160 22.24 -45.14 -2.84
C SER A 160 21.84 -44.84 -1.39
N THR A 161 21.37 -43.63 -1.12
CA THR A 161 20.95 -43.21 0.22
C THR A 161 19.59 -43.76 0.65
N ASN A 162 18.77 -44.29 -0.28
CA ASN A 162 17.42 -44.82 -0.03
C ASN A 162 16.52 -43.89 0.80
N ALA A 163 16.77 -42.58 0.75
CA ALA A 163 16.06 -41.57 1.50
C ALA A 163 15.25 -40.66 0.58
N THR A 164 14.25 -39.99 1.12
CA THR A 164 13.60 -38.84 0.48
C THR A 164 13.93 -37.59 1.27
N SER A 165 13.93 -36.44 0.60
CA SER A 165 14.23 -35.16 1.23
C SER A 165 13.17 -34.14 0.83
N GLU A 166 12.72 -33.37 1.79
CA GLU A 166 11.75 -32.30 1.60
C GLU A 166 12.28 -31.00 2.17
N ALA A 167 12.18 -29.93 1.38
CA ALA A 167 12.63 -28.60 1.75
C ALA A 167 11.44 -27.69 1.98
N VAL A 168 11.42 -27.03 3.13
CA VAL A 168 10.41 -26.04 3.51
C VAL A 168 11.08 -24.70 3.68
N VAL A 169 10.65 -23.70 2.92
CA VAL A 169 11.21 -22.36 2.99
C VAL A 169 10.56 -21.61 4.15
N ASN A 170 11.39 -21.10 5.07
CA ASN A 170 10.95 -20.32 6.22
C ASN A 170 10.78 -18.84 5.86
N GLY A 171 11.60 -18.35 4.94
CA GLY A 171 11.55 -16.97 4.47
C GLY A 171 12.54 -16.74 3.36
N ALA A 172 12.23 -15.78 2.50
CA ALA A 172 13.11 -15.32 1.44
C ALA A 172 13.03 -13.79 1.33
N ALA A 173 14.15 -13.15 1.03
CA ALA A 173 14.23 -11.70 0.90
C ALA A 173 15.25 -11.31 -0.17
N LEU A 174 14.87 -10.35 -1.02
CA LEU A 174 15.75 -9.73 -1.99
C LEU A 174 16.76 -8.82 -1.26
N GLU A 175 18.06 -9.08 -1.42
CA GLU A 175 19.14 -8.21 -0.89
C GLU A 175 19.40 -7.03 -1.83
N GLY A 176 19.37 -7.27 -3.14
CA GLY A 176 19.62 -6.24 -4.14
C GLY A 176 19.66 -6.79 -5.56
N ILE A 177 19.61 -5.89 -6.53
CA ILE A 177 19.67 -6.18 -7.96
C ILE A 177 20.83 -5.39 -8.56
N ASP A 178 21.69 -6.08 -9.30
CA ASP A 178 22.69 -5.50 -10.17
C ASP A 178 22.10 -5.37 -11.59
N SER A 179 21.78 -4.14 -11.98
CA SER A 179 21.21 -3.81 -13.30
C SER A 179 22.23 -3.84 -14.44
N VAL A 180 23.53 -4.01 -14.16
CA VAL A 180 24.55 -4.13 -15.21
C VAL A 180 24.66 -5.57 -15.70
N THR A 181 24.46 -6.53 -14.79
CA THR A 181 24.59 -7.97 -15.06
C THR A 181 23.26 -8.71 -15.02
N ASP A 182 22.15 -7.99 -14.81
CA ASP A 182 20.79 -8.54 -14.65
C ASP A 182 20.73 -9.67 -13.61
N ASN A 183 21.45 -9.47 -12.50
CA ASN A 183 21.57 -10.42 -11.42
C ASN A 183 20.91 -9.88 -10.15
N ALA A 184 20.07 -10.69 -9.52
CA ALA A 184 19.50 -10.42 -8.21
C ALA A 184 20.12 -11.31 -7.15
N SER A 185 20.40 -10.76 -5.98
CA SER A 185 20.83 -11.53 -4.82
C SER A 185 19.67 -11.70 -3.85
N VAL A 186 19.36 -12.95 -3.51
CA VAL A 186 18.23 -13.31 -2.65
C VAL A 186 18.74 -14.17 -1.50
N LEU A 187 18.43 -13.78 -0.26
CA LEU A 187 18.61 -14.65 0.90
C LEU A 187 17.42 -15.56 1.06
N VAL A 188 17.68 -16.86 1.18
CA VAL A 188 16.67 -17.89 1.41
C VAL A 188 17.04 -18.64 2.69
N SER A 189 16.07 -18.73 3.61
CA SER A 189 16.14 -19.62 4.78
C SER A 189 15.25 -20.82 4.54
N VAL A 190 15.82 -22.01 4.65
CA VAL A 190 15.14 -23.27 4.37
C VAL A 190 15.41 -24.28 5.48
N ARG A 191 14.42 -25.12 5.76
CA ARG A 191 14.54 -26.30 6.59
C ARG A 191 14.40 -27.54 5.74
N VAL A 192 15.34 -28.46 5.90
CA VAL A 192 15.39 -29.70 5.12
C VAL A 192 15.15 -30.87 6.05
N THR A 193 14.17 -31.69 5.72
CA THR A 193 13.81 -32.89 6.47
C THR A 193 14.05 -34.09 5.56
N VAL A 194 14.87 -35.02 6.03
CA VAL A 194 15.16 -36.26 5.29
C VAL A 194 14.36 -37.39 5.93
N ALA A 195 13.63 -38.16 5.14
CA ALA A 195 12.95 -39.37 5.58
C ALA A 195 13.67 -40.61 5.03
N ASP A 196 13.76 -41.67 5.85
CA ASP A 196 14.25 -42.98 5.39
C ASP A 196 13.19 -43.71 4.53
N ILE A 197 13.53 -44.88 4.00
CA ILE A 197 12.63 -45.71 3.18
C ILE A 197 11.36 -46.12 3.93
N ASP A 198 11.44 -46.24 5.26
CA ASP A 198 10.30 -46.53 6.13
C ASP A 198 9.42 -45.29 6.41
N GLY A 199 9.75 -44.13 5.83
CA GLY A 199 9.02 -42.87 6.03
C GLY A 199 9.31 -42.18 7.36
N VAL A 200 10.35 -42.60 8.08
CA VAL A 200 10.74 -42.01 9.37
C VAL A 200 11.54 -40.74 9.14
N ASN A 201 11.00 -39.60 9.57
CA ASN A 201 11.65 -38.31 9.46
C ASN A 201 12.84 -38.17 10.42
N LYS A 202 13.99 -37.80 9.89
CA LYS A 202 15.17 -37.35 10.64
C LYS A 202 14.97 -35.90 11.13
N PRO A 203 15.72 -35.45 12.14
CA PRO A 203 15.67 -34.07 12.58
C PRO A 203 15.90 -33.08 11.44
N SER A 204 15.02 -32.08 11.34
CA SER A 204 15.09 -31.06 10.29
C SER A 204 16.27 -30.13 10.49
N MET A 205 17.08 -29.93 9.45
CA MET A 205 18.29 -29.12 9.49
C MET A 205 18.04 -27.75 8.84
N PRO A 206 18.38 -26.63 9.51
CA PRO A 206 18.24 -25.30 8.93
C PRO A 206 19.44 -24.96 8.03
N TYR A 207 19.16 -24.37 6.88
CA TYR A 207 20.15 -23.80 5.96
C TYR A 207 19.80 -22.36 5.60
N ARG A 208 20.83 -21.56 5.38
CA ARG A 208 20.75 -20.19 4.86
C ARG A 208 21.61 -20.10 3.62
N LEU A 209 21.02 -19.59 2.55
CA LEU A 209 21.65 -19.52 1.24
C LEU A 209 21.46 -18.13 0.67
N ARG A 210 22.51 -17.60 0.05
CA ARG A 210 22.42 -16.48 -0.87
C ARG A 210 22.37 -17.07 -2.28
N VAL A 211 21.23 -16.92 -2.92
CA VAL A 211 21.02 -17.36 -4.30
C VAL A 211 21.20 -16.15 -5.20
N ILE A 212 22.02 -16.29 -6.23
CA ILE A 212 22.11 -15.33 -7.32
C ILE A 212 21.19 -15.80 -8.42
N VAL A 213 20.20 -14.98 -8.78
CA VAL A 213 19.26 -15.26 -9.87
C VAL A 213 19.60 -14.35 -11.04
N HIS A 214 19.74 -14.92 -12.22
CA HIS A 214 19.99 -14.18 -13.45
C HIS A 214 18.73 -14.15 -14.31
N GLU A 215 18.37 -12.98 -14.81
CA GLU A 215 17.33 -12.77 -15.83
C GLU A 215 17.99 -12.68 -17.21
N ASP A 216 17.65 -13.59 -18.11
CA ASP A 216 18.18 -13.58 -19.48
C ASP A 216 17.42 -12.60 -20.40
N GLU A 217 17.89 -12.45 -21.65
CA GLU A 217 17.27 -11.57 -22.65
C GLU A 217 15.80 -11.92 -22.97
N SER A 218 15.37 -13.15 -22.70
CA SER A 218 13.98 -13.60 -22.88
C SER A 218 13.09 -13.31 -21.67
N GLY A 219 13.66 -12.76 -20.59
CA GLY A 219 13.00 -12.53 -19.31
C GLY A 219 12.89 -13.80 -18.46
N ARG A 220 13.62 -14.87 -18.79
CA ARG A 220 13.62 -16.11 -18.02
C ARG A 220 14.63 -15.98 -16.88
N MET A 221 14.13 -16.20 -15.66
CA MET A 221 14.93 -16.20 -14.45
C MET A 221 15.44 -17.60 -14.11
N THR A 222 16.72 -17.72 -13.75
CA THR A 222 17.36 -18.99 -13.39
C THR A 222 18.36 -18.82 -12.24
N GLY A 223 18.62 -19.88 -11.48
CA GLY A 223 19.68 -19.89 -10.49
C GLY A 223 21.05 -19.85 -11.16
N TYR A 224 21.77 -18.74 -10.99
CA TYR A 224 23.05 -18.49 -11.64
C TYR A 224 24.25 -18.92 -10.78
N ASP A 225 24.16 -18.66 -9.48
CA ASP A 225 25.18 -19.01 -8.49
C ASP A 225 24.56 -19.16 -7.09
N LEU A 226 25.20 -19.92 -6.20
CA LEU A 226 24.77 -20.10 -4.81
C LEU A 226 25.97 -19.88 -3.88
N LYS A 227 25.75 -19.12 -2.81
CA LYS A 227 26.75 -18.82 -1.79
C LYS A 227 26.20 -19.07 -0.40
N TYR A 228 27.04 -19.61 0.47
CA TYR A 228 26.74 -19.68 1.90
C TYR A 228 27.10 -18.33 2.54
N PRO A 229 26.12 -17.59 3.10
CA PRO A 229 26.33 -16.22 3.59
C PRO A 229 27.36 -16.13 4.73
N ASP A 230 27.57 -17.22 5.46
CA ASP A 230 28.52 -17.29 6.58
C ASP A 230 29.84 -18.03 6.21
N GLY A 231 30.05 -18.38 4.93
CA GLY A 231 31.21 -19.18 4.49
C GLY A 231 31.15 -20.59 5.05
N GLY A 232 30.49 -21.52 4.36
CA GLY A 232 30.33 -22.90 4.82
C GLY A 232 31.68 -23.59 5.09
N ASN A 233 31.77 -24.30 6.21
CA ASN A 233 32.86 -25.23 6.54
C ASN A 233 32.94 -26.38 5.53
#